data_AF-A0A359CC43-F1
#
_entry.id   AF-A0A359CC43-F1
#
_cell.length_a   1.000
_cell.length_b   1.000
_cell.length_c   1.000
_cell.angle_alpha   90.00
_cell.angle_beta   90.00
_cell.angle_gamma   90.00
#
_symmetry.space_group_name_H-M   'P 1'
#
loop_
_entity.id
_entity.type
_entity.pdbx_description
1 polymer ?
#
loop_
_entity_poly.entity_id
_entity_poly.type
_entity_poly.pdbx_seq_one_letter_code
_entity_poly.pdbx_strand_id
1 'polypeptide(L)'
;FGLSTREGYDRLGRGPADPPGRVAPPVFREWGDLVSAVENDFESAWEHDRPDIPEIKGELRDAGADAAGLSGSGPAVFGLFRSEKDARRAKRALGNGKGRRLFVARNI
;
A
#
# COMPACT_ATOMS: atom_id res chain seq x y z
N PHE A 1 8.92 -0.98 12.36
CA PHE A 1 9.82 -2.00 11.80
C PHE A 1 10.47 -1.49 10.51
N GLY A 2 11.58 -2.07 10.09
CA GLY A 2 12.15 -1.87 8.75
C GLY A 2 11.97 -3.13 7.89
N LEU A 3 11.96 -2.96 6.57
CA LEU A 3 12.04 -4.06 5.61
C LEU A 3 13.25 -3.82 4.72
N SER A 4 14.07 -4.85 4.53
CA SER A 4 15.22 -4.79 3.62
C SER A 4 14.72 -4.87 2.19
N THR A 5 15.07 -3.88 1.36
CA THR A 5 14.74 -3.93 -0.07
C THR A 5 15.38 -5.14 -0.74
N ARG A 6 16.66 -5.44 -0.44
CA ARG A 6 17.34 -6.63 -0.97
C ARG A 6 16.55 -7.91 -0.64
N GLU A 7 16.20 -8.09 0.63
CA GLU A 7 15.46 -9.27 1.07
C GLU A 7 14.08 -9.36 0.43
N GLY A 8 13.39 -8.21 0.26
CA GLY A 8 12.13 -8.17 -0.46
C GLY A 8 12.26 -8.71 -1.88
N TYR A 9 13.31 -8.31 -2.61
CA TYR A 9 13.57 -8.83 -3.96
C TYR A 9 14.01 -10.30 -3.95
N ASP A 10 14.83 -10.71 -3.00
CA ASP A 10 15.25 -12.12 -2.86
C ASP A 10 14.03 -13.03 -2.64
N ARG A 11 13.07 -12.58 -1.81
CA ARG A 11 11.80 -13.29 -1.53
C ARG A 11 10.85 -13.33 -2.71
N LEU A 12 10.83 -12.31 -3.57
CA LEU A 12 10.07 -12.37 -4.82
C LEU A 12 10.58 -13.51 -5.73
N GLY A 13 11.83 -13.93 -5.57
CA GLY A 13 12.39 -15.07 -6.31
C GLY A 13 12.42 -14.87 -7.83
N ARG A 14 12.34 -13.62 -8.29
CA ARG A 14 12.30 -13.30 -9.73
C ARG A 14 13.71 -13.39 -10.30
N GLY A 15 13.92 -14.39 -11.15
CA GLY A 15 15.11 -14.48 -11.98
C GLY A 15 15.09 -13.45 -13.13
N PRO A 16 16.17 -13.38 -13.93
CA PRO A 16 16.17 -12.65 -15.18
C PRO A 16 15.01 -13.15 -16.05
N ALA A 17 14.14 -12.23 -16.46
CA ALA A 17 13.06 -12.49 -17.39
C ALA A 17 13.26 -11.60 -18.61
N ASP A 18 12.78 -12.07 -19.77
CA ASP A 18 12.63 -11.18 -20.91
C ASP A 18 11.76 -9.98 -20.49
N PRO A 19 12.10 -8.77 -20.94
CA PRO A 19 11.26 -7.62 -20.67
C PRO A 19 9.85 -7.94 -21.16
N PRO A 20 8.80 -7.62 -20.38
CA PRO A 20 7.45 -7.81 -20.84
C PRO A 20 7.31 -7.11 -22.21
N GLY A 21 6.60 -7.75 -23.14
CA GLY A 21 6.26 -7.12 -24.40
C GLY A 21 5.63 -5.74 -24.17
N ARG A 22 5.70 -4.83 -25.14
CA ARG A 22 5.10 -3.50 -24.99
C ARG A 22 3.60 -3.64 -24.71
N VAL A 23 3.21 -3.42 -23.46
CA VAL A 23 1.82 -3.25 -23.04
C VAL A 23 1.54 -1.75 -22.96
N ALA A 24 0.37 -1.33 -23.42
CA ALA A 24 -0.07 0.05 -23.17
C ALA A 24 -0.17 0.27 -21.66
N PRO A 25 0.28 1.41 -21.13
CA PRO A 25 0.12 1.70 -19.71
C PRO A 25 -1.38 1.72 -19.36
N PRO A 26 -1.76 1.24 -18.17
CA PRO A 26 -3.14 1.32 -17.74
C PRO A 26 -3.59 2.78 -17.67
N VAL A 27 -4.83 3.04 -18.09
CA VAL A 27 -5.44 4.37 -18.05
C VAL A 27 -6.45 4.38 -16.91
N PHE A 28 -6.19 5.21 -15.90
CA PHE A 28 -7.09 5.41 -14.76
C PHE A 28 -7.90 6.68 -15.00
N ARG A 29 -9.20 6.56 -15.27
CA ARG A 29 -10.08 7.71 -15.51
C ARG A 29 -11.00 7.95 -14.33
N GLU A 30 -11.51 6.86 -13.78
CA GLU A 30 -12.43 6.88 -12.67
C GLU A 30 -11.72 6.42 -11.39
N TRP A 31 -12.27 6.85 -10.27
CA TRP A 31 -11.76 6.43 -8.96
C TRP A 31 -11.77 4.92 -8.77
N GLY A 32 -12.77 4.23 -9.34
CA GLY A 32 -12.85 2.78 -9.29
C GLY A 32 -11.66 2.08 -9.96
N ASP A 33 -11.14 2.67 -11.04
CA ASP A 33 -9.95 2.17 -11.73
C ASP A 33 -8.73 2.23 -10.80
N LEU A 34 -8.57 3.36 -10.10
CA LEU A 34 -7.47 3.56 -9.14
C LEU A 34 -7.57 2.60 -7.96
N VAL A 35 -8.75 2.47 -7.35
CA VAL A 35 -8.99 1.58 -6.21
C VAL A 35 -8.67 0.13 -6.56
N SER A 36 -9.10 -0.31 -7.74
CA SER A 36 -8.93 -1.70 -8.19
C SER A 36 -7.48 -2.02 -8.57
N ALA A 37 -6.68 -1.01 -8.90
CA ALA A 37 -5.28 -1.16 -9.28
C ALA A 37 -4.30 -1.12 -8.11
N VAL A 38 -4.77 -0.93 -6.87
CA VAL A 38 -3.89 -0.97 -5.69
C VAL A 38 -3.50 -2.41 -5.38
N GLU A 39 -2.34 -2.79 -5.90
CA GLU A 39 -1.70 -4.07 -5.64
C GLU A 39 -0.18 -3.88 -5.48
N ASN A 40 0.46 -4.85 -4.81
CA ASN A 40 1.90 -4.85 -4.66
C ASN A 40 2.40 -6.28 -4.42
N ASP A 41 3.21 -6.79 -5.34
CA ASP A 41 3.78 -8.14 -5.30
C ASP A 41 4.51 -8.45 -3.98
N PHE A 42 5.17 -7.46 -3.37
CA PHE A 42 5.88 -7.64 -2.11
C PHE A 42 4.94 -8.01 -0.95
N GLU A 43 3.65 -7.67 -1.01
CA GLU A 43 2.72 -8.03 0.06
C GLU A 43 2.62 -9.55 0.23
N SER A 44 2.55 -10.29 -0.88
CA SER A 44 2.56 -11.76 -0.88
C SER A 44 3.89 -12.33 -0.35
N ALA A 45 5.01 -11.68 -0.69
CA ALA A 45 6.35 -12.09 -0.24
C ALA A 45 6.57 -11.93 1.27
N TRP A 46 5.78 -11.07 1.91
CA TRP A 46 5.87 -10.77 3.34
C TRP A 46 4.68 -11.30 4.15
N GLU A 47 3.64 -11.84 3.51
CA GLU A 47 2.35 -12.16 4.15
C GLU A 47 2.50 -13.06 5.38
N HIS A 48 3.37 -14.07 5.32
CA HIS A 48 3.60 -14.98 6.44
C HIS A 48 4.39 -14.33 7.59
N ASP A 49 5.49 -13.64 7.26
CA ASP A 49 6.43 -13.15 8.28
C ASP A 49 6.01 -11.81 8.87
N ARG A 50 5.19 -11.03 8.15
CA ARG A 50 4.81 -9.66 8.50
C ARG A 50 3.29 -9.50 8.52
N PRO A 51 2.58 -10.15 9.46
CA PRO A 51 1.13 -9.99 9.62
C PRO A 51 0.72 -8.55 9.95
N ASP A 52 1.66 -7.70 10.40
CA ASP A 52 1.43 -6.26 10.58
C ASP A 52 0.97 -5.57 9.29
N ILE A 53 1.40 -6.02 8.11
CA ILE A 53 1.06 -5.39 6.83
C ILE A 53 -0.44 -5.54 6.54
N PRO A 54 -1.03 -6.75 6.48
CA PRO A 54 -2.47 -6.90 6.31
C PRO A 54 -3.26 -6.30 7.47
N GLU A 55 -2.75 -6.31 8.71
CA GLU A 55 -3.40 -5.63 9.85
C GLU A 55 -3.51 -4.12 9.60
N ILE A 56 -2.43 -3.45 9.22
CA ILE A 56 -2.44 -2.00 8.95
C ILE A 56 -3.34 -1.67 7.76
N LYS A 57 -3.37 -2.52 6.71
CA LYS A 57 -4.29 -2.36 5.58
C LYS A 57 -5.75 -2.48 6.03
N GLY A 58 -6.05 -3.43 6.91
CA GLY A 58 -7.36 -3.59 7.54
C GLY A 58 -7.76 -2.34 8.32
N GLU A 59 -6.90 -1.87 9.22
CA GLU A 59 -7.13 -0.65 10.00
C GLU A 59 -7.40 0.58 9.12
N LEU A 60 -6.69 0.72 8.00
CA LEU A 60 -6.93 1.81 7.04
C LEU A 60 -8.30 1.70 6.36
N ARG A 61 -8.70 0.49 5.95
CA ARG A 61 -10.01 0.21 5.35
C ARG A 61 -11.14 0.45 6.35
N ASP A 62 -10.98 -0.04 7.58
CA ASP A 62 -11.93 0.19 8.68
C ASP A 62 -12.07 1.67 9.02
N ALA A 63 -10.99 2.45 8.84
CA ALA A 63 -11.00 3.91 8.99
C ALA A 63 -11.62 4.66 7.78
N GLY A 64 -12.04 3.94 6.74
CA GLY A 64 -12.74 4.47 5.56
C GLY A 64 -11.87 4.68 4.32
N ALA A 65 -10.75 3.96 4.19
CA ALA A 65 -10.00 3.92 2.93
C ALA A 65 -10.69 2.99 1.93
N ASP A 66 -10.88 3.45 0.69
CA ASP A 66 -11.47 2.62 -0.38
C ASP A 66 -10.48 1.55 -0.88
N ALA A 67 -9.18 1.82 -0.76
CA ALA A 67 -8.10 0.87 -1.00
C ALA A 67 -6.98 1.10 0.00
N ALA A 68 -6.18 0.06 0.25
CA ALA A 68 -4.96 0.16 1.05
C ALA A 68 -3.90 -0.77 0.46
N GLY A 69 -2.63 -0.38 0.55
CA GLY A 69 -1.52 -1.15 0.00
C GLY A 69 -0.16 -0.77 0.59
N LEU A 70 0.82 -1.65 0.39
CA LEU A 70 2.22 -1.41 0.72
C LEU A 70 2.86 -0.48 -0.32
N SER A 71 3.71 0.45 0.11
CA SER A 71 4.49 1.32 -0.78
C SER A 71 5.88 0.73 -1.05
N GLY A 72 6.16 0.39 -2.32
CA GLY A 72 7.42 -0.24 -2.73
C GLY A 72 7.67 -1.55 -1.98
N SER A 73 8.93 -1.81 -1.56
CA SER A 73 9.26 -2.94 -0.69
C SER A 73 8.87 -2.71 0.78
N GLY A 74 8.16 -1.63 1.10
CA GLY A 74 7.78 -1.22 2.46
C GLY A 74 8.85 -0.42 3.21
N PRO A 75 8.67 -0.17 4.52
CA PRO A 75 7.60 -0.67 5.40
C PRO A 75 6.32 0.19 5.41
N ALA A 76 6.27 1.27 4.64
CA ALA A 76 5.12 2.18 4.64
C ALA A 76 3.89 1.54 3.98
N VAL A 77 2.75 1.61 4.65
CA VAL A 77 1.44 1.23 4.12
C VAL A 77 0.61 2.50 3.94
N PHE A 78 -0.13 2.59 2.84
CA PHE A 78 -0.97 3.74 2.52
C PHE A 78 -2.42 3.31 2.32
N GLY A 79 -3.33 4.27 2.45
CA GLY A 79 -4.75 4.13 2.12
C GLY A 79 -5.17 5.24 1.16
N LEU A 80 -6.07 4.91 0.24
CA LEU A 80 -6.70 5.87 -0.68
C LEU A 80 -8.05 6.32 -0.10
N PHE A 81 -8.24 7.64 -0.03
CA PHE A 81 -9.44 8.28 0.50
C PHE A 81 -10.00 9.25 -0.52
N ARG A 82 -11.33 9.29 -0.65
CA ARG A 82 -12.04 10.19 -1.58
C ARG A 82 -11.79 11.67 -1.32
N SER A 83 -11.51 12.03 -0.08
CA SER A 83 -11.28 13.42 0.30
C SER A 83 -10.20 13.56 1.37
N GLU A 84 -9.58 14.73 1.40
CA GLU A 84 -8.63 15.10 2.47
C GLU A 84 -9.30 15.05 3.85
N LYS A 85 -10.59 15.40 3.93
CA LYS A 85 -11.37 15.35 5.18
C LYS A 85 -11.44 13.92 5.72
N ASP A 86 -11.68 12.94 4.85
CA ASP A 86 -11.74 11.53 5.22
C ASP A 86 -10.37 11.01 5.68
N ALA A 87 -9.31 11.30 4.91
CA ALA A 87 -7.93 10.94 5.28
C ALA A 87 -7.51 11.52 6.64
N ARG A 88 -7.87 12.79 6.92
CA ARG A 88 -7.58 13.43 8.22
C ARG A 88 -8.41 12.81 9.35
N ARG A 89 -9.65 12.38 9.10
CA ARG A 89 -10.46 11.64 10.09
C ARG A 89 -9.80 10.31 10.43
N ALA A 90 -9.40 9.54 9.42
CA ALA A 90 -8.68 8.29 9.61
C ALA A 90 -7.38 8.48 10.41
N LYS A 91 -6.56 9.49 10.06
CA LYS A 91 -5.33 9.81 10.81
C LYS A 91 -5.60 10.08 12.31
N ARG A 92 -6.69 10.79 12.66
CA ARG A 92 -7.06 11.03 14.07
C ARG A 92 -7.48 9.74 14.77
N ALA A 93 -8.26 8.89 14.10
CA ALA A 93 -8.70 7.60 14.66
C ALA A 93 -7.52 6.65 14.93
N LEU A 94 -6.58 6.56 13.98
CA LEU A 94 -5.42 5.66 14.05
C LEU A 94 -4.28 6.18 14.93
N GLY A 95 -4.22 7.49 15.20
CA GLY A 95 -3.14 8.15 15.93
C GLY A 95 -3.05 7.79 17.42
N ASN A 96 -4.05 7.09 17.98
CA ASN A 96 -4.23 6.96 19.42
C ASN A 96 -3.60 5.72 20.07
N GLY A 97 -2.84 4.85 19.36
CA GLY A 97 -2.51 3.56 20.00
C GLY A 97 -1.28 2.76 19.58
N LYS A 98 -0.51 3.11 18.54
CA LYS A 98 0.46 2.14 17.97
C LYS A 98 1.86 2.68 17.63
N GLY A 99 2.22 3.89 18.07
CA GLY A 99 3.58 4.45 17.86
C GLY A 99 3.99 4.64 16.38
N ARG A 100 3.03 4.59 15.45
CA ARG A 100 3.26 4.74 14.00
C ARG A 100 3.29 6.21 13.61
N ARG A 101 4.14 6.57 12.65
CA ARG A 101 4.15 7.91 12.06
C ARG A 101 3.09 8.00 10.96
N LEU A 102 2.12 8.89 11.12
CA LEU A 102 1.00 9.05 10.19
C LEU A 102 1.13 10.34 9.38
N PHE A 103 1.05 10.23 8.06
CA PHE A 103 1.11 11.33 7.11
C PHE A 103 -0.17 11.39 6.29
N VAL A 104 -0.59 12.60 5.92
CA VAL A 104 -1.66 12.83 4.94
C VAL A 104 -1.02 13.59 3.79
N ALA A 105 -1.15 13.04 2.59
CA ALA A 105 -0.70 13.65 1.35
C ALA A 105 -1.91 13.93 0.46
N ARG A 106 -1.83 14.97 -0.36
CA ARG A 106 -2.84 15.37 -1.34
C ARG A 106 -2.14 15.54 -2.68
N ASN A 107 -2.77 15.08 -3.76
CA ASN A 107 -2.30 15.39 -5.11
C ASN A 107 -2.56 16.87 -5.43
N ILE A 108 -1.62 17.54 -6.11
CA ILE A 108 -1.69 18.97 -6.44
C ILE A 108 -2.46 19.19 -7.73
#